data_AF-A0ABD0Q1G8-F1
#
_entry.id   AF-A0ABD0Q1G8-F1
#
_cell.length_a   1.000
_cell.length_b   1.000
_cell.length_c   1.000
_cell.angle_alpha   90.00
_cell.angle_beta   90.00
_cell.angle_gamma   90.00
#
_symmetry.space_group_name_H-M   'P 1'
#
loop_
_entity.id
_entity.type
_entity.pdbx_description
1 polymer ?
#
loop_
_entity_poly.entity_id
_entity_poly.type
_entity_poly.pdbx_seq_one_letter_code
_entity_poly.pdbx_strand_id
1 'polypeptide(L)'
;YKLIGKMEENESLKVDQRFDFLEKCVSKAFNKCVATEEQRQLIQDFLDKSEHTILVVSLNSSGQLTPTLGLSGTGKNKSVYFVKRCKTALSADKMKAQLFCGDMCHSPLE
;
A
#
# COMPACT_ATOMS: atom_id res chain seq x y z
N TYR A 1 0.20 -35.69 -29.37
CA TYR A 1 0.66 -36.16 -28.04
C TYR A 1 1.23 -34.98 -27.27
N LYS A 2 0.61 -34.67 -26.12
CA LYS A 2 1.09 -33.80 -25.03
C LYS A 2 1.33 -32.31 -25.33
N LEU A 3 0.24 -31.53 -25.34
CA LEU A 3 0.24 -30.18 -24.78
C LEU A 3 0.38 -30.36 -23.25
N ILE A 4 1.55 -30.04 -22.70
CA ILE A 4 1.78 -29.98 -21.25
C ILE A 4 2.12 -28.54 -20.90
N GLY A 5 1.33 -28.03 -19.96
CA GLY A 5 1.28 -26.65 -19.54
C GLY A 5 2.62 -26.08 -19.12
N LYS A 6 2.84 -24.85 -19.58
CA LYS A 6 3.55 -23.82 -18.82
C LYS A 6 2.94 -22.47 -19.16
N MET A 7 1.67 -22.32 -18.79
CA MET A 7 1.07 -21.03 -18.50
C MET A 7 1.07 -20.92 -16.97
N GLU A 8 2.26 -20.75 -16.41
CA GLU A 8 2.44 -20.40 -15.00
C GLU A 8 2.81 -18.92 -14.95
N GLU A 9 2.01 -18.18 -14.19
CA GLU A 9 2.13 -16.76 -13.86
C GLU A 9 2.10 -15.74 -15.01
N ASN A 10 0.92 -15.59 -15.60
CA ASN A 10 0.41 -14.23 -15.83
C ASN A 10 -0.89 -14.06 -15.04
N GLU A 11 -0.84 -14.40 -13.75
CA GLU A 11 -1.96 -14.23 -12.85
C GLU A 11 -2.14 -12.74 -12.60
N SER A 12 -2.94 -12.12 -13.47
CA SER A 12 -3.75 -10.96 -13.17
C SER A 12 -3.02 -9.87 -12.37
N LEU A 13 -2.06 -9.20 -13.03
CA LEU A 13 -1.87 -7.76 -12.83
C LEU A 13 -3.11 -7.01 -13.33
N LYS A 14 -4.30 -7.34 -12.81
CA LYS A 14 -5.36 -6.34 -12.68
C LYS A 14 -4.79 -5.37 -11.67
N VAL A 15 -4.01 -4.42 -12.17
CA VAL A 15 -3.51 -3.30 -11.38
C VAL A 15 -4.74 -2.73 -10.72
N ASP A 16 -4.86 -3.02 -9.43
CA ASP A 16 -6.07 -2.68 -8.71
C ASP A 16 -6.15 -1.16 -8.79
N GLN A 17 -7.26 -0.62 -9.30
CA GLN A 17 -7.36 0.83 -9.54
C GLN A 17 -7.17 1.62 -8.23
N ARG A 18 -7.31 0.94 -7.09
CA ARG A 18 -6.96 1.42 -5.76
C ARG A 18 -5.45 1.70 -5.61
N PHE A 19 -4.58 0.87 -6.16
CA PHE A 19 -3.12 1.03 -6.07
C PHE A 19 -2.62 2.27 -6.82
N ASP A 20 -3.26 2.65 -7.92
CA ASP A 20 -2.94 3.91 -8.62
C ASP A 20 -3.11 5.13 -7.70
N PHE A 21 -4.17 5.13 -6.88
CA PHE A 21 -4.38 6.20 -5.91
C PHE A 21 -3.31 6.22 -4.81
N LEU A 22 -2.92 5.05 -4.30
CA LEU A 22 -1.85 4.92 -3.32
C LEU A 22 -0.50 5.38 -3.91
N GLU A 23 -0.19 4.99 -5.16
CA GLU A 23 1.00 5.45 -5.89
C GLU A 23 1.02 6.97 -5.98
N LYS A 24 -0.11 7.58 -6.32
CA LYS A 24 -0.24 9.04 -6.43
C LYS A 24 0.00 9.76 -5.11
N CYS A 25 -0.39 9.16 -3.97
CA CYS A 25 -0.13 9.72 -2.65
C CYS A 25 1.32 9.49 -2.16
N VAL A 26 1.93 8.32 -2.44
CA VAL A 26 3.30 8.02 -1.99
C VAL A 26 4.33 8.61 -2.94
N SER A 27 4.50 7.96 -4.10
CA SER A 27 5.42 8.28 -5.20
C SER A 27 5.46 7.09 -6.17
N LYS A 28 6.15 7.27 -7.30
CA LYS A 28 6.46 6.20 -8.28
C LYS A 28 7.15 4.98 -7.65
N ALA A 29 7.91 5.16 -6.57
CA ALA A 29 8.55 4.07 -5.84
C ALA A 29 7.55 3.05 -5.28
N PHE A 30 6.28 3.42 -5.08
CA PHE A 30 5.23 2.52 -4.61
C PHE A 30 4.97 1.34 -5.57
N ASN A 31 5.21 1.49 -6.87
CA ASN A 31 5.12 0.37 -7.83
C ASN A 31 6.08 -0.76 -7.47
N LYS A 32 7.29 -0.42 -7.02
CA LYS A 32 8.28 -1.43 -6.59
C LYS A 32 7.83 -2.12 -5.32
N CYS A 33 7.05 -1.43 -4.49
CA CYS A 33 6.49 -1.95 -3.26
C CYS A 33 5.39 -2.99 -3.55
N VAL A 34 4.40 -2.64 -4.38
CA VAL A 34 3.34 -3.58 -4.78
C VAL A 34 3.81 -4.72 -5.70
N ALA A 35 5.02 -4.61 -6.28
CA ALA A 35 5.64 -5.70 -7.03
C ALA A 35 6.07 -6.87 -6.13
N THR A 36 6.35 -6.61 -4.85
CA THR A 36 6.63 -7.67 -3.87
C THR A 36 5.32 -8.24 -3.35
N GLU A 37 5.15 -9.56 -3.43
CA GLU A 37 3.90 -10.22 -3.05
C GLU A 37 3.50 -9.98 -1.59
N GLU A 38 4.44 -10.13 -0.64
CA GLU A 38 4.17 -9.86 0.78
C GLU A 38 3.65 -8.45 1.02
N GLN A 39 4.28 -7.46 0.38
CA GLN A 39 3.89 -6.06 0.50
C GLN A 39 2.54 -5.80 -0.17
N ARG A 40 2.32 -6.39 -1.35
CA ARG A 40 1.04 -6.37 -2.08
C ARG A 40 -0.09 -6.94 -1.24
N GLN A 41 0.14 -8.08 -0.58
CA GLN A 41 -0.83 -8.73 0.31
C GLN A 41 -1.20 -7.82 1.48
N LEU A 42 -0.23 -7.20 2.17
CA LEU A 42 -0.50 -6.25 3.25
C LEU A 42 -1.35 -5.05 2.79
N ILE A 43 -1.09 -4.52 1.60
CA ILE A 43 -1.86 -3.39 1.06
C ILE A 43 -3.28 -3.84 0.68
N GLN A 44 -3.44 -5.02 0.08
CA GLN A 44 -4.77 -5.58 -0.21
C GLN A 44 -5.56 -5.84 1.06
N ASP A 45 -4.93 -6.44 2.07
CA ASP A 45 -5.50 -6.73 3.36
C ASP A 45 -5.94 -5.44 4.07
N PHE A 46 -5.10 -4.39 4.01
CA PHE A 46 -5.51 -3.05 4.41
C PHE A 46 -6.77 -2.62 3.67
N LEU A 47 -6.85 -2.71 2.35
CA LEU A 47 -8.00 -2.21 1.59
C LEU A 47 -9.28 -3.02 1.82
N ASP A 48 -9.17 -4.34 1.90
CA ASP A 48 -10.28 -5.28 1.99
C ASP A 48 -10.84 -5.41 3.42
N LYS A 49 -9.95 -5.58 4.40
CA LYS A 49 -10.38 -5.77 5.78
C LYS A 49 -10.84 -4.48 6.43
N SER A 50 -11.93 -4.57 7.19
CA SER A 50 -12.45 -3.50 8.03
C SER A 50 -11.61 -3.28 9.30
N GLU A 51 -10.89 -4.30 9.74
CA GLU A 51 -10.04 -4.28 10.94
C GLU A 51 -8.84 -3.33 10.76
N HIS A 52 -8.28 -3.30 9.55
CA HIS A 52 -7.14 -2.48 9.21
C HIS A 52 -7.59 -1.11 8.68
N THR A 53 -7.59 -0.13 9.58
CA THR A 53 -7.97 1.25 9.27
C THR A 53 -6.77 2.16 9.03
N ILE A 54 -5.55 1.72 9.37
CA ILE A 54 -4.33 2.50 9.22
C ILE A 54 -3.29 1.65 8.50
N LEU A 55 -2.64 2.24 7.50
CA LEU A 55 -1.50 1.67 6.77
C LEU A 55 -0.40 2.72 6.72
N VAL A 56 0.81 2.34 7.12
CA VAL A 56 1.99 3.20 7.05
C VAL A 56 2.93 2.63 6.00
N VAL A 57 3.43 3.48 5.11
CA VAL A 57 4.45 3.14 4.13
C VAL A 57 5.70 3.94 4.44
N SER A 58 6.72 3.26 4.97
CA SER A 58 8.00 3.89 5.34
C SER A 58 9.14 3.37 4.48
N LEU A 59 10.12 4.22 4.21
CA LEU A 59 11.39 3.77 3.66
C LEU A 59 12.22 3.09 4.76
N ASN A 60 12.61 1.85 4.52
CA ASN A 60 13.54 1.13 5.39
C ASN A 60 14.99 1.59 5.14
N SER A 61 15.92 1.15 6.00
CA SER A 61 17.35 1.49 5.92
C SER A 61 18.01 1.06 4.60
N SER A 62 17.40 0.11 3.88
CA SER A 62 17.86 -0.37 2.56
C SER A 62 17.28 0.46 1.40
N GLY A 63 16.54 1.54 1.68
CA GLY A 63 15.91 2.40 0.68
C GLY A 63 14.67 1.79 0.01
N GLN A 64 14.07 0.76 0.60
CA GLN A 64 12.87 0.10 0.07
C GLN A 64 11.63 0.53 0.86
N LEU A 65 10.54 0.79 0.14
CA LEU A 65 9.26 1.07 0.77
C LEU A 65 8.72 -0.20 1.40
N THR A 66 8.34 -0.10 2.66
CA THR A 66 7.77 -1.21 3.44
C THR A 66 6.40 -0.75 3.95
N PRO A 67 5.30 -1.42 3.53
CA PRO A 67 3.97 -1.18 4.06
C PRO A 67 3.83 -1.89 5.42
N THR A 68 3.13 -1.29 6.36
CA THR A 68 2.91 -1.83 7.69
C THR A 68 1.51 -1.46 8.15
N LEU A 69 0.76 -2.45 8.62
CA LEU A 69 -0.59 -2.25 9.15
C LEU A 69 -0.50 -1.66 10.56
N GLY A 70 -1.20 -0.55 10.79
CA GLY A 70 -1.17 0.18 12.05
C GLY A 70 -0.03 1.20 12.16
N LEU A 71 0.04 1.87 13.32
CA LEU A 71 1.02 2.92 13.62
C LEU A 71 2.32 2.38 14.24
N SER A 72 2.66 1.14 13.92
CA SER A 72 3.78 0.42 14.54
C SER A 72 5.12 1.04 14.14
N GLY A 73 5.68 1.88 15.01
CA GLY A 73 7.06 2.34 14.92
C GLY A 73 7.37 3.21 13.71
N THR A 74 6.59 4.28 13.50
CA THR A 74 6.96 5.36 12.57
C THR A 74 8.23 6.07 13.08
N GLY A 75 9.38 5.47 12.76
CA GLY A 75 10.69 6.01 13.09
C GLY A 75 10.97 7.33 12.35
N LYS A 76 12.14 7.90 12.61
CA LYS A 76 12.65 9.18 12.07
C LYS A 76 12.77 9.26 10.53
N ASN A 77 12.30 8.24 9.79
CA ASN A 77 12.40 8.12 8.34
C ASN A 77 11.16 8.70 7.66
N LYS A 78 11.35 9.19 6.43
CA LYS A 78 10.26 9.65 5.57
C LYS A 78 9.23 8.52 5.41
N SER A 79 8.00 8.82 5.82
CA SER A 79 6.91 7.86 5.79
C SER A 79 5.61 8.55 5.37
N VAL A 80 4.73 7.78 4.72
CA VAL A 80 3.40 8.21 4.31
C VAL A 80 2.41 7.32 5.00
N TYR A 81 1.44 7.90 5.71
CA TYR A 81 0.40 7.16 6.38
C TYR A 81 -0.92 7.31 5.63
N PHE A 82 -1.71 6.25 5.69
CA PHE A 82 -3.00 6.10 5.07
C PHE A 82 -4.02 5.74 6.14
N VAL A 83 -5.11 6.48 6.23
CA VAL A 83 -6.16 6.26 7.22
C VAL A 83 -7.50 6.15 6.54
N LYS A 84 -8.21 5.04 6.78
CA LYS A 84 -9.60 4.89 6.38
C LYS A 84 -10.50 5.69 7.30
N ARG A 85 -11.41 6.48 6.73
CA ARG A 85 -12.51 7.14 7.45
C ARG A 85 -13.58 6.15 7.91
N CYS A 86 -13.67 4.99 7.27
CA CYS A 86 -14.69 3.97 7.53
C CYS A 86 -14.05 2.61 7.83
N LYS A 87 -14.68 1.85 8.74
CA LYS A 87 -14.30 0.47 9.08
C LYS A 87 -14.92 -0.53 8.09
N THR A 88 -14.73 -0.31 6.79
CA THR A 88 -15.28 -1.17 5.74
C THR A 88 -14.25 -1.36 4.62
N ALA A 89 -14.47 -2.36 3.77
CA ALA A 89 -13.71 -2.54 2.54
C ALA A 89 -13.74 -1.26 1.69
N LEU A 90 -12.59 -0.79 1.24
CA LEU A 90 -12.46 0.35 0.34
C LEU A 90 -12.62 -0.11 -1.11
N SER A 91 -13.65 0.42 -1.78
CA SER A 91 -13.82 0.30 -3.22
C SER A 91 -13.07 1.42 -3.95
N ALA A 92 -12.63 1.18 -5.19
CA ALA A 92 -11.89 2.15 -6.01
C ALA A 92 -12.55 3.54 -6.10
N ASP A 93 -13.88 3.59 -6.20
CA ASP A 93 -14.67 4.82 -6.25
C ASP A 93 -14.57 5.64 -4.95
N LYS A 94 -14.56 4.96 -3.80
CA LYS A 94 -14.60 5.61 -2.48
C LYS A 94 -13.22 5.90 -1.90
N MET A 95 -12.15 5.47 -2.55
CA MET A 95 -10.76 5.74 -2.13
C MET A 95 -10.54 7.23 -1.88
N LYS A 96 -10.88 8.11 -2.82
CA LYS A 96 -10.65 9.55 -2.68
C LYS A 96 -11.41 10.20 -1.51
N ALA A 97 -12.60 9.69 -1.21
CA ALA A 97 -13.48 10.28 -0.19
C ALA A 97 -13.25 9.69 1.21
N GLN A 98 -12.83 8.42 1.28
CA GLN A 98 -12.72 7.65 2.51
C GLN A 98 -11.29 7.27 2.89
N LEU A 99 -10.31 7.43 2.00
CA LEU A 99 -8.90 7.21 2.31
C LEU A 99 -8.21 8.57 2.45
N PHE A 100 -7.72 8.85 3.64
CA PHE A 100 -6.86 9.98 3.89
C PHE A 100 -5.41 9.53 3.70
N CYS A 101 -4.61 10.33 3.01
CA CYS A 101 -3.17 10.11 2.91
C CYS A 101 -2.45 11.36 3.44
N GLY A 102 -1.48 11.16 4.31
CA GLY A 102 -0.65 12.23 4.85
C GLY A 102 0.82 11.83 4.82
N ASP A 103 1.68 12.77 4.46
CA ASP A 103 3.11 12.58 4.64
C ASP A 103 3.48 12.90 6.09
N MET A 104 4.40 12.11 6.64
CA MET A 104 5.03 12.37 7.92
C MET A 104 6.48 12.74 7.62
N CYS A 105 6.70 14.02 7.35
CA CYS A 105 8.04 14.59 7.29
C CYS A 105 8.47 14.99 8.70
N HIS A 106 9.65 14.56 9.13
CA HIS A 106 10.25 15.03 10.37
C HIS A 106 10.75 16.47 10.18
N SER A 107 9.85 17.44 10.24
CA SER A 107 10.24 18.79 10.63
C SER A 107 10.25 18.79 12.16
N PRO A 108 11.43 18.76 12.82
CA PRO A 108 11.43 19.16 14.21
C PRO A 108 10.90 20.59 14.22
N LEU A 109 9.85 20.84 14.99
CA LEU A 109 9.57 22.21 15.40
C LEU A 109 10.85 22.68 16.12
N GLU A 110 11.44 23.74 15.57
CA GLU A 110 12.62 24.44 16.11
C GLU A 110 12.42 24.89 17.55
#